data_AF-A0A933ALD7-F1
#
_entry.id   AF-A0A933ALD7-F1
#
_cell.length_a   1.000
_cell.length_b   1.000
_cell.length_c   1.000
_cell.angle_alpha   90.00
_cell.angle_beta   90.00
_cell.angle_gamma   90.00
#
_symmetry.space_group_name_H-M   'P 1'
#
loop_
_entity.id
_entity.type
_entity.pdbx_description
1 polymer ?
#
loop_
_entity_poly.entity_id
_entity_poly.type
_entity_poly.pdbx_seq_one_letter_code
_entity_poly.pdbx_strand_id
1 'polypeptide(L)'
;MTTIPIPVRWKPDVPLILPKAGVFAHVQAEVVARRIAAEIAGAGLAHEFSGDGYRMLEAGEDMAGFAYGDFFAEPSPQIKLRQLGAVWHWGKVLFEQWWLAPYGPKRDALRLAMIAGGRALGIPIIA
;
A
#
# COMPACT_ATOMS: atom_id res chain seq x y z
N MET A 1 -25.56 28.43 7.86
CA MET A 1 -24.45 27.47 7.68
C MET A 1 -23.24 28.25 7.20
N THR A 2 -22.17 28.32 8.01
CA THR A 2 -20.95 29.07 7.66
C THR A 2 -19.94 28.11 7.07
N THR A 3 -19.75 28.14 5.76
CA THR A 3 -18.75 27.32 5.06
C THR A 3 -17.43 28.07 5.07
N ILE A 4 -16.43 27.55 5.78
CA ILE A 4 -15.06 28.09 5.71
C ILE A 4 -14.41 27.51 4.44
N PRO A 5 -14.04 28.33 3.46
CA PRO A 5 -13.37 27.83 2.27
C PRO A 5 -11.96 27.36 2.66
N ILE A 6 -11.59 26.15 2.23
CA ILE A 6 -10.22 25.67 2.35
C ILE A 6 -9.36 26.55 1.42
N PRO A 7 -8.27 27.16 1.90
CA PRO A 7 -7.47 28.11 1.12
C PRO A 7 -6.77 27.45 -0.08
N VAL A 8 -6.58 26.13 -0.03
CA VAL A 8 -5.94 25.34 -1.09
C VAL A 8 -6.93 25.00 -2.20
N ARG A 9 -6.63 25.46 -3.42
CA ARG A 9 -7.26 24.98 -4.65
C ARG A 9 -6.39 23.90 -5.30
N TRP A 10 -7.02 22.86 -5.84
CA TRP A 10 -6.34 21.87 -6.69
C TRP A 10 -5.72 22.56 -7.91
N LYS A 11 -4.43 22.29 -8.18
CA LYS A 11 -3.68 22.85 -9.31
C LYS A 11 -3.33 21.72 -10.29
N PRO A 12 -4.01 21.62 -11.45
CA PRO A 12 -3.75 20.56 -12.43
C PRO A 12 -2.32 20.56 -12.96
N ASP A 13 -1.70 21.75 -13.04
CA ASP A 13 -0.39 21.94 -13.69
C ASP A 13 0.80 21.65 -12.77
N VAL A 14 0.55 21.25 -11.53
CA VAL A 14 1.60 20.88 -10.57
C VAL A 14 1.79 19.36 -10.61
N PRO A 15 2.99 18.85 -10.92
CA PRO A 15 3.26 17.42 -10.88
C PRO A 15 2.90 16.81 -9.52
N LEU A 16 2.21 15.66 -9.56
CA LEU A 16 1.91 14.90 -8.35
C LEU A 16 3.20 14.30 -7.80
N ILE A 17 3.39 14.43 -6.48
CA ILE A 17 4.52 13.82 -5.78
C ILE A 17 4.06 12.50 -5.19
N LEU A 18 4.82 11.43 -5.42
CA LEU A 18 4.56 10.13 -4.81
C LEU A 18 4.60 10.27 -3.26
N PRO A 19 3.53 9.88 -2.54
CA PRO A 19 3.53 9.98 -1.09
C PRO A 19 4.65 9.15 -0.45
N LYS A 20 5.20 9.61 0.68
CA LYS A 20 6.15 8.82 1.49
C LYS A 20 5.42 7.84 2.40
N ALA A 21 4.69 6.89 1.82
CA ALA A 21 3.95 5.87 2.56
C ALA A 21 4.81 4.61 2.79
N GLY A 22 4.53 3.90 3.89
CA GLY A 22 5.24 2.67 4.26
C GLY A 22 5.21 1.59 3.18
N VAL A 23 4.10 1.45 2.45
CA VAL A 23 3.99 0.50 1.32
C VAL A 23 5.03 0.79 0.24
N PHE A 24 5.23 2.06 -0.14
CA PHE A 24 6.19 2.44 -1.16
C PHE A 24 7.62 2.27 -0.66
N ALA A 25 7.88 2.69 0.58
CA ALA A 25 9.18 2.50 1.21
C ALA A 25 9.57 1.02 1.25
N HIS A 26 8.62 0.13 1.57
CA HIS A 26 8.84 -1.31 1.62
C HIS A 26 9.17 -1.88 0.23
N VAL A 27 8.34 -1.62 -0.78
CA VAL A 27 8.58 -2.16 -2.14
C VAL A 27 9.86 -1.58 -2.75
N GLN A 28 10.13 -0.28 -2.56
CA GLN A 28 11.38 0.34 -3.00
C GLN A 28 12.59 -0.29 -2.30
N ALA A 29 12.49 -0.60 -1.00
CA ALA A 29 13.55 -1.31 -0.28
C ALA A 29 13.80 -2.72 -0.84
N GLU A 30 12.75 -3.47 -1.20
CA GLU A 30 12.90 -4.78 -1.85
C GLU A 30 13.57 -4.66 -3.22
N VAL A 31 13.18 -3.67 -4.04
CA VAL A 31 13.80 -3.42 -5.34
C VAL A 31 15.29 -3.11 -5.18
N VAL A 32 15.64 -2.23 -4.25
CA VAL A 32 17.05 -1.90 -3.96
C VAL A 32 17.82 -3.11 -3.47
N ALA A 33 17.26 -3.90 -2.53
CA ALA A 33 17.90 -5.11 -2.02
C ALA A 33 18.18 -6.13 -3.14
N ARG A 34 17.22 -6.35 -4.04
CA ARG A 34 17.38 -7.24 -5.20
C ARG A 34 18.44 -6.74 -6.18
N ARG A 35 18.48 -5.42 -6.44
CA ARG A 35 19.49 -4.81 -7.29
C ARG A 35 20.89 -4.97 -6.73
N ILE A 36 21.08 -4.70 -5.44
CA ILE A 36 22.36 -4.90 -4.75
C ILE A 36 22.80 -6.36 -4.85
N ALA A 37 21.89 -7.31 -4.58
CA ALA A 37 22.20 -8.74 -4.70
C ALA A 37 22.57 -9.15 -6.13
N ALA A 38 21.87 -8.63 -7.14
CA ALA A 38 22.16 -8.88 -8.55
C ALA A 38 23.53 -8.31 -8.97
N GLU A 39 23.84 -7.08 -8.54
CA GLU A 39 25.12 -6.44 -8.80
C GLU A 39 26.28 -7.25 -8.21
N ILE A 40 26.16 -7.70 -6.95
CA ILE A 40 27.14 -8.58 -6.30
C ILE A 40 27.33 -9.90 -7.07
N ALA A 41 26.25 -10.45 -7.61
CA ALA A 41 26.28 -11.69 -8.38
C ALA A 41 26.75 -11.53 -9.83
N GLY A 42 27.02 -10.30 -10.29
CA GLY A 42 27.33 -10.01 -11.70
C GLY A 42 26.15 -10.24 -12.65
N ALA A 43 24.92 -10.21 -12.14
CA ALA A 43 23.68 -10.35 -12.90
C ALA A 43 23.11 -8.98 -13.31
N GLY A 44 22.22 -8.97 -14.32
CA GLY A 44 21.59 -7.75 -14.81
C GLY A 44 20.58 -7.13 -13.83
N LEU A 45 20.45 -5.79 -13.88
CA LEU A 45 19.54 -5.01 -13.05
C LEU A 45 18.17 -4.85 -13.73
N ALA A 46 17.24 -5.77 -13.48
CA ALA A 46 15.91 -5.73 -14.12
C ALA A 46 14.75 -5.34 -13.18
N HIS A 47 14.96 -5.28 -11.86
CA HIS A 47 13.85 -5.00 -10.94
C HIS A 47 13.57 -3.50 -10.85
N GLU A 48 12.37 -3.09 -11.20
CA GLU A 48 11.89 -1.71 -11.07
C GLU A 48 10.68 -1.63 -10.14
N PHE A 49 10.52 -0.46 -9.51
CA PHE A 49 9.33 -0.17 -8.73
C PHE A 49 8.20 0.20 -9.68
N SER A 50 7.10 -0.56 -9.66
CA SER A 50 6.00 -0.45 -10.62
C SER A 50 5.04 0.73 -10.37
N GLY A 51 5.16 1.44 -9.24
CA GLY A 51 4.18 2.47 -8.86
C GLY A 51 2.98 1.93 -8.10
N ASP A 52 2.86 0.61 -7.94
CA ASP A 52 1.76 0.00 -7.19
C ASP A 52 1.82 0.36 -5.70
N GLY A 53 0.66 0.70 -5.15
CA GLY A 53 0.53 0.95 -3.73
C GLY A 53 -0.89 0.79 -3.21
N TYR A 54 -1.00 0.69 -1.89
CA TYR A 54 -2.28 0.66 -1.20
C TYR A 54 -2.25 1.43 0.11
N ARG A 55 -3.43 1.83 0.58
CA ARG A 55 -3.64 2.55 1.83
C ARG A 55 -4.98 2.15 2.44
N MET A 56 -4.97 1.89 3.74
CA MET A 56 -6.19 1.81 4.55
C MET A 56 -6.59 3.20 5.03
N LEU A 57 -7.88 3.52 4.96
CA LEU A 57 -8.46 4.79 5.42
C LEU A 57 -9.47 4.49 6.52
N GLU A 58 -9.11 4.75 7.78
CA GLU A 58 -10.02 4.54 8.91
C GLU A 58 -11.16 5.56 8.89
N ALA A 59 -12.40 5.10 9.04
CA ALA A 59 -13.59 5.95 9.14
C ALA A 59 -14.18 6.00 10.56
N GLY A 60 -13.69 5.16 11.48
CA GLY A 60 -14.29 4.97 12.81
C GLY A 60 -15.39 3.91 12.78
N GLU A 61 -15.98 3.62 13.95
CA GLU A 61 -17.09 2.63 14.09
C GLU A 61 -16.78 1.27 13.44
N ASP A 62 -15.54 0.79 13.60
CA ASP A 62 -15.04 -0.46 13.00
C ASP A 62 -15.18 -0.52 11.46
N MET A 63 -15.14 0.65 10.80
CA MET A 63 -15.18 0.78 9.35
C MET A 63 -13.90 1.42 8.81
N ALA A 64 -13.42 0.84 7.71
CA ALA A 64 -12.34 1.44 6.94
C ALA A 64 -12.62 1.35 5.44
N GLY A 65 -11.96 2.19 4.66
CA GLY A 65 -11.84 2.08 3.22
C GLY A 65 -10.47 1.50 2.85
N PHE A 66 -10.38 0.94 1.65
CA PHE A 66 -9.14 0.43 1.10
C PHE A 66 -8.88 1.05 -0.28
N ALA A 67 -7.86 1.90 -0.36
CA ALA A 67 -7.40 2.49 -1.61
C ALA A 67 -6.24 1.67 -2.17
N TYR A 68 -6.28 1.33 -3.46
CA TYR A 68 -5.20 0.62 -4.13
C TYR A 68 -5.10 1.05 -5.60
N GLY A 69 -3.90 0.97 -6.17
CA GLY A 69 -3.72 1.25 -7.60
C GLY A 69 -2.31 1.59 -8.00
N ASP A 70 -2.18 1.96 -9.27
CA ASP A 70 -0.94 2.34 -9.92
C ASP A 70 -0.77 3.87 -9.86
N PHE A 71 0.27 4.32 -9.15
CA PHE A 71 0.61 5.73 -8.99
C PHE A 71 1.43 6.30 -10.14
N PHE A 72 1.95 5.46 -11.04
CA PHE A 72 2.71 5.84 -12.24
C PHE A 72 1.86 5.79 -13.51
N ALA A 73 0.60 5.34 -13.43
CA ALA A 73 -0.31 5.38 -14.55
C ALA A 73 -0.44 6.81 -15.15
N GLU A 74 -0.40 6.88 -16.48
CA GLU A 74 -0.59 8.11 -17.25
C GLU A 74 -1.99 8.17 -17.89
N PRO A 75 -2.58 9.37 -18.07
CA PRO A 75 -2.05 10.71 -17.74
C PRO A 75 -2.20 11.08 -16.25
N SER A 76 -2.84 10.23 -15.44
CA SER A 76 -2.99 10.43 -14.00
C SER A 76 -3.07 9.10 -13.24
N PRO A 77 -2.68 9.07 -11.95
CA PRO A 77 -2.73 7.88 -11.11
C PRO A 77 -4.07 7.16 -11.13
N GLN A 78 -4.06 5.84 -11.33
CA GLN A 78 -5.26 5.01 -11.36
C GLN A 78 -5.48 4.35 -10.00
N ILE A 79 -6.08 5.09 -9.07
CA ILE A 79 -6.34 4.64 -7.70
C ILE A 79 -7.83 4.33 -7.53
N LYS A 80 -8.15 3.14 -7.04
CA LYS A 80 -9.51 2.71 -6.71
C LYS A 80 -9.69 2.70 -5.21
N LEU A 81 -10.67 3.45 -4.72
CA LEU A 81 -11.12 3.38 -3.34
C LEU A 81 -12.30 2.40 -3.23
N ARG A 82 -12.14 1.35 -2.43
CA ARG A 82 -13.22 0.45 -2.06
C ARG A 82 -14.16 1.14 -1.07
N GLN A 83 -15.45 0.80 -1.17
CA GLN A 83 -16.47 1.28 -0.24
C GLN A 83 -16.10 0.93 1.20
N LEU A 84 -16.43 1.83 2.13
CA LEU A 84 -16.24 1.62 3.55
C LEU A 84 -16.91 0.30 3.99
N GLY A 85 -16.22 -0.45 4.85
CA GLY A 85 -16.77 -1.69 5.38
C GLY A 85 -15.89 -2.32 6.43
N ALA A 86 -16.51 -3.15 7.28
CA ALA A 86 -15.83 -3.84 8.37
C ALA A 86 -14.72 -4.77 7.87
N VAL A 87 -14.84 -5.35 6.67
CA VAL A 87 -13.80 -6.21 6.09
C VAL A 87 -12.46 -5.49 5.95
N TRP A 88 -12.47 -4.21 5.60
CA TRP A 88 -11.26 -3.42 5.45
C TRP A 88 -10.68 -3.01 6.80
N HIS A 89 -11.55 -2.75 7.79
CA HIS A 89 -11.12 -2.49 9.16
C HIS A 89 -10.42 -3.72 9.75
N TRP A 90 -11.03 -4.90 9.65
CA TRP A 90 -10.40 -6.14 10.10
C TRP A 90 -9.12 -6.45 9.33
N GLY A 91 -9.07 -6.19 8.02
CA GLY A 91 -7.85 -6.33 7.22
C GLY A 91 -6.72 -5.41 7.70
N LYS A 92 -7.04 -4.16 8.05
CA LYS A 92 -6.09 -3.21 8.67
C LYS A 92 -5.59 -3.74 10.02
N VAL A 93 -6.49 -4.14 10.93
CA VAL A 93 -6.12 -4.68 12.24
C VAL A 93 -5.23 -5.92 12.10
N LEU A 94 -5.55 -6.80 11.16
CA LEU A 94 -4.74 -7.99 10.87
C LEU A 94 -3.33 -7.60 10.38
N PHE A 95 -3.22 -6.63 9.48
CA PHE A 95 -1.94 -6.08 9.02
C PHE A 95 -1.13 -5.50 10.18
N GLU A 96 -1.75 -4.71 11.07
CA GLU A 96 -1.07 -4.12 12.22
C GLU A 96 -0.56 -5.19 13.19
N GLN A 97 -1.39 -6.20 13.50
CA GLN A 97 -1.00 -7.32 14.34
C GLN A 97 0.15 -8.12 13.75
N TRP A 98 0.14 -8.36 12.43
CA TRP A 98 1.22 -9.02 11.72
C TRP A 98 2.51 -8.19 11.75
N TRP A 99 2.41 -6.90 11.41
CA TRP A 99 3.54 -5.99 11.31
C TRP A 99 4.28 -5.83 12.65
N LEU A 100 3.52 -5.74 13.74
CA LEU A 100 4.04 -5.58 15.09
C LEU A 100 4.36 -6.90 15.80
N ALA A 101 4.02 -8.05 15.21
CA ALA A 101 4.34 -9.34 15.81
C ALA A 101 5.86 -9.59 15.80
N PRO A 102 6.42 -10.15 16.90
CA PRO A 102 7.79 -10.63 16.88
C PRO A 102 7.94 -11.76 15.86
N TYR A 103 9.16 -11.96 15.35
CA TYR A 103 9.45 -13.11 14.49
C TYR A 103 9.13 -14.41 15.22
N GLY A 104 8.43 -15.31 14.54
CA GLY A 104 7.97 -16.57 15.11
C GLY A 104 6.67 -17.06 14.47
N PRO A 105 6.15 -18.20 14.95
CA PRO A 105 5.05 -18.91 14.29
C PRO A 105 3.76 -18.09 14.20
N LYS A 106 3.51 -17.21 15.19
CA LYS A 106 2.36 -16.30 15.17
C LYS A 106 2.42 -15.34 13.99
N ARG A 107 3.60 -14.75 13.72
CA ARG A 107 3.78 -13.81 12.61
C ARG A 107 3.60 -14.52 11.27
N ASP A 108 4.12 -15.74 11.13
CA ASP A 108 3.97 -16.53 9.92
C ASP A 108 2.51 -16.91 9.67
N ALA A 109 1.78 -17.30 10.71
CA ALA A 109 0.34 -17.59 10.62
C ALA A 109 -0.47 -16.36 10.18
N LEU A 110 -0.19 -15.18 10.77
CA LEU A 110 -0.84 -13.93 10.39
C LEU A 110 -0.51 -13.53 8.94
N ARG A 111 0.76 -13.72 8.50
CA ARG A 111 1.18 -13.49 7.12
C ARG A 111 0.39 -14.35 6.14
N LEU A 112 0.26 -15.65 6.44
CA LEU A 112 -0.50 -16.59 5.60
C LEU A 112 -1.98 -16.21 5.55
N ALA A 113 -2.57 -15.84 6.68
CA ALA A 113 -3.96 -15.36 6.74
C ALA A 113 -4.16 -14.12 5.86
N MET A 114 -3.23 -13.16 5.90
CA MET A 114 -3.27 -11.97 5.04
C MET A 114 -3.15 -12.32 3.56
N ILE A 115 -2.21 -13.19 3.18
CA ILE A 115 -2.02 -13.60 1.77
C ILE A 115 -3.28 -14.31 1.26
N ALA A 116 -3.87 -15.21 2.05
CA ALA A 116 -5.09 -15.91 1.69
C ALA A 116 -6.28 -14.95 1.54
N GLY A 117 -6.47 -14.05 2.51
CA GLY A 117 -7.54 -13.04 2.46
C GLY A 117 -7.38 -12.07 1.30
N GLY A 118 -6.15 -11.60 1.05
CA GLY A 118 -5.81 -10.73 -0.08
C GLY A 118 -6.15 -11.36 -1.42
N ARG A 119 -5.74 -12.62 -1.63
CA ARG A 119 -6.06 -13.37 -2.86
C ARG A 119 -7.57 -13.53 -3.06
N ALA A 120 -8.32 -13.87 -2.00
CA ALA A 120 -9.77 -14.00 -2.07
C ALA A 120 -10.46 -12.67 -2.42
N LEU A 121 -9.91 -11.55 -1.98
CA LEU A 121 -10.42 -10.20 -2.26
C LEU A 121 -9.86 -9.58 -3.56
N GLY A 122 -9.02 -10.32 -4.30
CA GLY A 122 -8.38 -9.83 -5.53
C GLY A 122 -7.39 -8.70 -5.31
N ILE A 123 -6.73 -8.66 -4.14
CA ILE A 123 -5.75 -7.64 -3.76
C ILE A 123 -4.36 -8.28 -3.69
N PRO A 124 -3.37 -7.74 -4.42
CA PRO A 124 -1.99 -8.17 -4.27
C PRO A 124 -1.47 -7.67 -2.91
N ILE A 125 -1.28 -8.58 -1.96
CA ILE A 125 -0.68 -8.28 -0.66
C ILE A 125 0.82 -8.48 -0.75
N ILE A 126 1.55 -7.42 -0.45
CA ILE A 126 3.02 -7.42 -0.31
C ILE A 126 3.29 -7.45 1.19
N ALA A 127 3.45 -8.66 1.73
CA ALA A 127 3.71 -8.95 3.14
C ALA A 127 4.77 -10.04 3.28
#